data_AF-A0A7V5C2R1-F1
#
_entry.id   AF-A0A7V5C2R1-F1
#
_cell.length_a   1.000
_cell.length_b   1.000
_cell.length_c   1.000
_cell.angle_alpha   90.00
_cell.angle_beta   90.00
_cell.angle_gamma   90.00
#
_symmetry.space_group_name_H-M   'P 1'
#
loop_
_entity.id
_entity.type
_entity.pdbx_description
1 polymer ?
#
loop_
_entity_poly.entity_id
_entity_poly.type
_entity_poly.pdbx_seq_one_letter_code
_entity_poly.pdbx_strand_id
1 'polypeptide(L)' 'MHVPPDPVAIRRLRAADLDGLEVMVALLRLREEADASAAPDLHPGEPIFGVEASRRDAVYREPLLADVRLLATAP' A
#
# COMPACT_ATOMS: atom_id res chain seq x y z
N MET A 1 3.54 13.43 7.70
CA MET A 1 2.98 12.49 8.69
C MET A 1 2.76 11.14 8.03
N HIS A 2 3.48 10.11 8.47
CA HIS A 2 3.12 8.72 8.18
C HIS A 2 2.01 8.35 9.18
N VAL A 3 0.84 7.94 8.70
CA VAL A 3 -0.24 7.45 9.56
C VAL A 3 -0.22 5.92 9.42
N PRO A 4 0.33 5.19 10.40
CA PRO A 4 0.28 3.73 10.35
C PRO A 4 -1.19 3.27 10.45
N PRO A 5 -1.52 2.11 9.88
CA PRO A 5 -2.84 1.53 10.05
C PRO A 5 -3.16 1.31 11.54
N ASP A 6 -4.41 1.53 11.94
CA ASP A 6 -4.85 1.32 13.31
C ASP A 6 -4.72 -0.17 13.69
N PRO A 7 -3.88 -0.53 14.69
CA PRO A 7 -3.65 -1.91 15.07
C PRO A 7 -4.91 -2.61 15.62
N VAL A 8 -5.86 -1.86 16.19
CA VAL A 8 -7.16 -2.41 16.62
C VAL A 8 -8.02 -2.75 15.41
N ALA A 9 -8.05 -1.89 14.40
CA ALA A 9 -8.77 -2.15 13.15
C ALA A 9 -8.19 -3.37 12.42
N ILE A 10 -6.86 -3.49 12.34
CA ILE A 10 -6.20 -4.67 11.75
C ILE A 10 -6.60 -5.95 12.50
N ARG A 11 -6.59 -5.92 13.84
CA ARG A 11 -6.96 -7.09 14.64
C ARG A 11 -8.40 -7.51 14.40
N ARG A 12 -9.32 -6.54 14.28
CA ARG A 12 -10.73 -6.80 13.98
C ARG A 12 -10.91 -7.39 12.59
N LEU A 13 -10.23 -6.85 11.58
CA LEU A 13 -10.27 -7.38 10.22
C LEU A 13 -9.80 -8.85 10.19
N ARG A 14 -8.68 -9.17 10.85
CA ARG A 14 -8.16 -10.54 10.94
C ARG A 14 -9.08 -11.51 11.69
N ALA A 15 -9.87 -11.01 12.64
CA ALA A 15 -10.79 -11.81 13.43
C ALA A 15 -12.18 -11.95 12.80
N ALA A 16 -12.47 -11.20 11.72
CA ALA A 16 -13.79 -11.14 11.12
C ALA A 16 -14.14 -12.37 10.27
N ASP A 17 -13.19 -13.31 10.07
CA ASP A 17 -13.36 -14.57 9.33
C ASP A 17 -14.16 -14.36 8.04
N LEU A 18 -13.71 -13.40 7.24
CA LEU A 18 -14.43 -12.94 6.05
C LEU A 18 -14.28 -13.98 4.93
N ASP A 19 -15.32 -14.77 4.71
CA ASP A 19 -15.44 -15.60 3.51
C ASP A 19 -15.81 -14.72 2.31
N GLY A 20 -14.84 -14.44 1.43
CA GLY A 20 -15.09 -13.81 0.12
C GLY A 20 -14.11 -12.72 -0.28
N LEU A 21 -14.48 -11.97 -1.33
CA LEU A 21 -13.65 -10.90 -1.89
C LEU A 21 -13.69 -9.65 -1.00
N GLU A 22 -12.54 -9.24 -0.49
CA GLU A 22 -12.37 -7.95 0.19
C GLU A 22 -12.04 -6.84 -0.83
N VAL A 23 -12.79 -5.74 -0.77
CA VAL A 23 -12.51 -4.53 -1.56
C VAL A 23 -11.94 -3.44 -0.65
N MET A 24 -10.67 -3.09 -0.85
CA MET A 24 -10.01 -2.02 -0.11
C MET A 24 -10.10 -0.69 -0.88
N VAL A 25 -10.65 0.35 -0.25
CA VAL A 25 -10.66 1.71 -0.79
C VAL A 25 -9.54 2.52 -0.14
N ALA A 26 -8.62 3.03 -0.95
CA ALA A 26 -7.54 3.90 -0.50
C ALA A 26 -7.78 5.34 -0.97
N LEU A 27 -7.90 6.27 -0.02
CA LEU A 27 -7.96 7.71 -0.30
C LEU A 27 -6.61 8.32 0.07
N LEU A 28 -5.90 8.85 -0.92
CA LEU A 28 -4.54 9.34 -0.77
C LEU A 28 -4.47 10.85 -1.01
N ARG A 29 -3.86 11.58 -0.06
CA ARG A 29 -3.39 12.95 -0.28
C ARG A 29 -1.87 12.91 -0.38
N LEU A 30 -1.35 13.16 -1.57
CA LEU A 30 0.07 13.09 -1.85
C LEU A 30 0.75 14.40 -1.47
N ARG A 31 1.98 14.30 -0.96
CA ARG A 31 2.83 15.47 -0.68
C ARG A 31 3.37 16.04 -1.98
N GLU A 32 3.74 17.32 -1.96
CA GLU A 32 4.51 17.92 -3.03
C GLU A 32 5.86 17.20 -3.13
N GLU A 33 6.69 17.27 -2.08
CA GLU A 33 7.92 16.47 -1.98
C GLU A 33 7.70 15.20 -1.13
N ALA A 34 8.19 14.07 -1.63
CA ALA A 34 8.14 12.79 -0.96
C ALA A 34 9.12 12.75 0.22
N ASP A 35 8.77 11.97 1.25
CA ASP A 35 9.55 11.84 2.47
C ASP A 35 9.92 10.35 2.63
N ALA A 36 11.17 10.04 2.28
CA ALA A 36 11.72 8.70 2.33
C ALA A 36 12.46 8.40 3.65
N SER A 37 12.30 9.22 4.69
CA SER A 37 12.94 9.00 5.99
C SER A 37 12.60 7.65 6.63
N ALA A 38 11.42 7.12 6.33
CA ALA A 38 10.97 5.81 6.80
C ALA A 38 11.53 4.64 5.98
N ALA A 39 12.11 4.88 4.80
CA ALA A 39 12.72 3.88 3.94
C ALA A 39 13.95 4.45 3.20
N PRO A 40 15.05 4.74 3.92
CA PRO A 40 16.22 5.39 3.33
C PRO A 40 16.85 4.59 2.18
N ASP A 41 16.80 3.26 2.26
CA ASP A 41 17.34 2.35 1.23
C ASP A 41 16.57 2.43 -0.10
N LEU A 42 15.35 2.98 -0.07
CA LEU A 42 14.52 3.23 -1.26
C LEU A 42 14.60 4.69 -1.72
N HIS A 43 15.41 5.52 -1.05
CA HIS A 43 15.57 6.93 -1.41
C HIS A 43 16.28 7.05 -2.77
N PRO A 44 15.74 7.79 -3.75
CA PRO A 44 16.30 7.84 -5.09
C PRO A 44 17.52 8.76 -5.23
N GLY A 45 18.21 9.11 -4.14
CA GLY A 45 19.31 10.08 -4.11
C GLY A 45 18.94 11.55 -4.35
N GLU A 46 17.84 11.84 -5.04
CA GLU A 46 17.31 13.18 -5.32
C GLU A 46 15.88 13.37 -4.76
N PRO A 47 15.45 14.60 -4.43
CA PRO A 47 14.06 14.86 -4.06
C PRO A 47 13.10 14.49 -5.21
N ILE A 48 12.04 13.75 -4.88
CA ILE A 48 10.99 13.39 -5.84
C ILE A 48 9.62 13.83 -5.34
N PHE A 49 8.66 13.98 -6.25
CA PHE A 49 7.30 14.35 -5.88
C PHE A 49 6.52 13.17 -5.29
N GLY A 50 5.52 13.46 -4.44
CA GLY A 50 4.66 12.41 -3.87
C GLY A 50 3.90 11.57 -4.91
N VAL A 51 3.56 12.17 -6.06
CA VAL A 51 2.99 11.45 -7.21
C VAL A 51 3.94 10.41 -7.78
N GLU A 52 5.22 10.77 -7.94
CA GLU A 52 6.23 9.86 -8.47
C GLU A 52 6.53 8.73 -7.48
N ALA A 53 6.63 9.06 -6.19
CA ALA A 53 6.79 8.04 -5.15
C ALA A 53 5.62 7.03 -5.13
N SER A 54 4.38 7.53 -5.25
CA SER A 54 3.18 6.67 -5.32
C SER A 54 3.15 5.78 -6.57
N ARG A 55 3.64 6.28 -7.71
CA ARG A 55 3.74 5.49 -8.94
C ARG A 55 4.76 4.37 -8.79
N ARG A 56 5.91 4.64 -8.17
CA ARG A 56 6.94 3.64 -7.89
C ARG A 56 6.44 2.58 -6.91
N ASP A 57 5.71 2.98 -5.87
CA ASP A 57 5.07 2.04 -4.93
C ASP A 57 4.11 1.08 -5.65
N ALA A 58 3.26 1.60 -6.55
CA ALA A 58 2.35 0.77 -7.32
C ALA A 58 3.07 -0.30 -8.17
N VAL A 59 4.14 0.09 -8.87
CA VAL A 59 4.96 -0.84 -9.67
C VAL A 59 5.66 -1.87 -8.77
N TYR A 60 6.20 -1.44 -7.63
CA TYR A 60 6.87 -2.33 -6.68
C TYR A 60 5.91 -3.36 -6.07
N ARG A 61 4.67 -2.96 -5.78
CA ARG A 61 3.66 -3.82 -5.15
C ARG A 61 2.93 -4.72 -6.13
N GLU A 62 2.89 -4.38 -7.42
CA GLU A 62 2.14 -5.14 -8.43
C GLU A 62 2.51 -6.64 -8.47
N PRO A 63 3.79 -7.05 -8.47
CA PRO A 63 4.15 -8.47 -8.41
C PRO A 63 3.68 -9.15 -7.12
N LEU A 64 3.76 -8.47 -5.97
CA LEU A 64 3.32 -8.99 -4.67
C LEU A 64 1.81 -9.22 -4.61
N LEU A 65 1.05 -8.47 -5.41
CA LEU A 65 -0.41 -8.55 -5.50
C LEU A 65 -0.88 -9.44 -6.64
N ALA A 66 -0.01 -9.78 -7.61
CA ALA A 66 -0.35 -10.63 -8.74
C ALA A 66 -0.71 -12.06 -8.29
N ASP A 67 -0.01 -12.59 -7.28
CA ASP A 67 -0.30 -13.91 -6.70
C ASP A 67 -1.66 -13.94 -5.98
N VAL A 68 -2.13 -12.80 -5.47
CA VAL A 68 -3.44 -12.65 -4.82
C VAL A 68 -4.58 -12.60 -5.85
N ARG A 69 -4.33 -12.05 -7.05
CA ARG A 69 -5.33 -11.96 -8.13
C ARG A 69 -5.76 -13.32 -8.69
N LEU A 70 -4.87 -14.32 -8.69
CA LEU A 70 -5.17 -15.67 -9.20
C LEU A 70 -6.19 -16.43 -8.33
N LEU A 71 -6.30 -16.11 -7.04
CA LEU A 71 -7.25 -16.76 -6.13
C LEU A 71 -8.67 -16.16 -6.21
N ALA A 72 -8.82 -14.93 -6.71
CA ALA A 72 -10.11 -14.26 -6.83
C ALA A 72 -10.85 -14.58 -8.15
N THR A 73 -10.21 -15.26 -9.09
CA THR A 73 -10.77 -15.63 -10.40
C THR A 73 -10.84 -17.14 -10.64
N ALA A 74 -10.52 -17.98 -9.64
CA ALA A 74 -10.78 -19.41 -9.70
C ALA A 74 -12.31 -19.63 -9.54
N PRO A 75 -12.97 -20.36 -10.47
CA PRO A 75 -14.41 -20.56 -10.46
C PRO A 75 -14.91 -21.36 -9.26
#